data_AF-A0A8J4FLR7-F1
#
_entry.id   AF-A0A8J4FLR7-F1
#
_cell.length_a   1.000
_cell.length_b   1.000
_cell.length_c   1.000
_cell.angle_alpha   90.00
_cell.angle_beta   90.00
_cell.angle_gamma   90.00
#
_symmetry.space_group_name_H-M   'P 1'
#
loop_
_entity.id
_entity.type
_entity.pdbx_description
1 polymer ?
#
loop_
_entity_poly.entity_id
_entity_poly.type
_entity_poly.pdbx_seq_one_letter_code
_entity_poly.pdbx_strand_id
1 'polypeptide(L)'
;GTATKNVRRINVPLGDYYAVTDYFVQGRSFKEECWVADLSVPPGGLKRATVYVLLTRYKTLNHIRLLRPLSTTPDERKRVVQQFLAATKLDPDLAAELRLLDRRATATRNRYAPEYEHARHLEERWTTAATTT
;
A
#
# COMPACT_ATOMS: atom_id res chain seq x y z
N GLY A 1 24.86 -37.88 -13.97
CA GLY A 1 24.89 -37.23 -12.65
C GLY A 1 24.56 -35.76 -12.82
N THR A 2 23.60 -35.24 -12.06
CA THR A 2 23.21 -33.82 -12.06
C THR A 2 24.18 -33.05 -11.18
N ALA A 3 25.12 -32.32 -11.78
CA ALA A 3 26.02 -31.42 -11.06
C ALA A 3 25.29 -30.11 -10.77
N THR A 4 25.23 -29.71 -9.49
CA THR A 4 24.66 -28.43 -9.07
C THR A 4 25.53 -27.29 -9.61
N LYS A 5 24.95 -26.43 -10.45
CA LYS A 5 25.61 -25.22 -10.97
C LYS A 5 25.13 -24.00 -10.18
N ASN A 6 26.06 -23.24 -9.63
CA ASN A 6 25.76 -21.94 -9.02
C ASN A 6 25.59 -20.90 -10.13
N VAL A 7 24.35 -20.48 -10.37
CA VAL A 7 24.02 -19.44 -11.35
C VAL A 7 23.87 -18.11 -10.62
N ARG A 8 24.67 -17.10 -11.00
CA ARG A 8 24.56 -15.72 -10.51
C ARG A 8 24.10 -14.82 -11.64
N ARG A 9 23.06 -14.01 -11.41
CA ARG A 9 22.58 -13.00 -12.37
C ARG A 9 23.24 -11.66 -12.06
N ILE A 10 23.87 -11.06 -13.07
CA ILE A 10 24.47 -9.72 -12.99
C ILE A 10 23.78 -8.88 -14.07
N ASN A 11 22.87 -8.01 -13.64
CA ASN A 11 22.16 -7.07 -14.51
C ASN A 11 22.22 -5.67 -13.90
N VAL A 12 22.15 -4.65 -14.77
CA VAL A 12 21.81 -3.30 -14.33
C VAL A 12 20.36 -3.32 -13.82
N PRO A 13 20.06 -2.78 -12.63
CA PRO A 13 18.72 -2.86 -12.02
C PRO A 13 17.76 -1.82 -12.63
N LEU A 14 17.67 -1.80 -13.96
CA LEU A 14 16.75 -0.98 -14.73
C LEU A 14 15.76 -1.89 -15.45
N GLY A 15 14.51 -1.46 -15.51
CA GLY A 15 13.45 -2.14 -16.24
C GLY A 15 12.47 -1.11 -16.78
N ASP A 16 11.68 -1.52 -17.77
CA ASP A 16 10.67 -0.67 -18.38
C ASP A 16 9.58 -0.36 -17.35
N TYR A 17 9.36 0.93 -17.08
CA TYR A 17 8.49 1.40 -15.99
C TYR A 17 7.18 2.01 -16.49
N TYR A 18 6.75 1.64 -17.70
CA TYR A 18 5.52 2.13 -18.31
C TYR A 18 4.26 1.45 -17.76
N ALA A 19 4.36 0.16 -17.41
CA ALA A 19 3.30 -0.62 -16.80
C ALA A 19 3.91 -1.66 -15.85
N VAL A 20 3.41 -1.73 -14.62
CA VAL A 20 3.93 -2.62 -13.59
C VAL A 20 2.79 -3.34 -12.89
N THR A 21 3.07 -4.54 -12.39
CA THR A 21 2.09 -5.34 -11.66
C THR A 21 1.91 -4.82 -10.24
N ASP A 22 0.77 -5.15 -9.63
CA ASP A 22 0.50 -4.90 -8.21
C ASP A 22 1.58 -5.50 -7.30
N TYR A 23 2.07 -6.70 -7.63
CA TYR A 23 3.16 -7.34 -6.91
C TYR A 23 4.46 -6.53 -6.97
N PHE A 24 4.80 -5.97 -8.14
CA PHE A 24 6.03 -5.17 -8.30
C PHE A 24 6.02 -3.91 -7.42
N VAL A 25 4.85 -3.28 -7.26
CA VAL A 25 4.69 -2.03 -6.52
C VAL A 25 4.41 -2.24 -5.03
N GLN A 26 4.30 -3.49 -4.58
CA GLN A 26 4.11 -3.80 -3.16
C GLN A 26 5.26 -3.19 -2.33
N GLY A 27 4.89 -2.43 -1.30
CA GLY A 27 5.85 -1.74 -0.42
C GLY A 27 6.44 -0.44 -0.98
N ARG A 28 6.11 -0.05 -2.22
CA ARG A 28 6.55 1.25 -2.80
C ARG A 28 5.54 2.36 -2.51
N SER A 29 5.95 3.63 -2.57
CA SER A 29 5.01 4.75 -2.51
C SER A 29 5.05 5.52 -3.82
N PHE A 30 3.87 5.83 -4.36
CA PHE A 30 3.73 6.61 -5.60
C PHE A 30 3.79 8.12 -5.35
N LYS A 31 3.82 8.57 -4.08
CA LYS A 31 3.90 9.99 -3.70
C LYS A 31 2.89 10.85 -4.47
N GLU A 32 3.38 11.74 -5.34
CA GLU A 32 2.62 12.67 -6.17
C GLU A 32 2.68 12.31 -7.66
N GLU A 33 3.27 11.15 -8.01
CA GLU A 33 3.39 10.70 -9.38
C GLU A 33 2.02 10.29 -9.96
N CYS A 34 1.83 10.57 -11.25
CA CYS A 34 0.57 10.33 -11.96
C CYS A 34 0.45 8.87 -12.41
N TRP A 35 0.20 7.97 -11.44
CA TRP A 35 -0.08 6.56 -11.72
C TRP A 35 -1.54 6.34 -12.12
N VAL A 36 -1.75 5.39 -13.04
CA VAL A 36 -3.08 4.95 -13.47
C VAL A 36 -3.21 3.46 -13.13
N ALA A 37 -4.25 3.11 -12.39
CA ALA A 37 -4.57 1.73 -12.06
C ALA A 37 -5.53 1.12 -13.10
N ASP A 38 -5.13 0.00 -13.69
CA ASP A 38 -6.04 -0.88 -14.41
C ASP A 38 -6.56 -1.96 -13.45
N LEU A 39 -7.87 -1.93 -13.18
CA LEU A 39 -8.55 -2.89 -12.30
C LEU A 39 -9.36 -3.93 -13.06
N SER A 40 -9.07 -4.08 -14.36
CA SER A 40 -9.72 -5.06 -15.20
C SER A 40 -9.45 -6.47 -14.68
N VAL A 41 -10.51 -7.28 -14.62
CA VAL A 41 -10.43 -8.62 -14.02
C VAL A 41 -9.61 -9.53 -14.93
N PRO A 42 -8.44 -10.03 -14.49
CA PRO A 42 -7.65 -10.95 -15.30
C PRO A 42 -8.33 -12.33 -15.36
N PRO A 43 -7.91 -13.25 -16.26
CA PRO A 43 -8.51 -14.58 -16.42
C PRO A 43 -8.56 -15.46 -15.15
N GLY A 44 -7.81 -15.12 -14.11
CA GLY A 44 -7.82 -15.79 -12.79
C GLY A 44 -8.60 -15.05 -11.69
N GLY A 45 -9.32 -14.00 -12.04
CA GLY A 45 -10.00 -13.13 -11.08
C GLY A 45 -9.07 -12.12 -10.42
N LEU A 46 -9.66 -11.10 -9.80
CA LEU A 46 -8.93 -10.09 -9.05
C LEU A 46 -8.79 -10.54 -7.59
N LYS A 47 -7.56 -10.63 -7.08
CA LYS A 47 -7.34 -10.97 -5.66
C LYS A 47 -7.67 -9.75 -4.78
N ARG A 48 -8.28 -9.98 -3.62
CA ARG A 48 -8.57 -8.92 -2.64
C ARG A 48 -7.32 -8.12 -2.26
N ALA A 49 -6.18 -8.80 -2.12
CA ALA A 49 -4.89 -8.18 -1.81
C ALA A 49 -4.44 -7.18 -2.87
N THR A 50 -4.73 -7.42 -4.15
CA THR A 50 -4.38 -6.52 -5.26
C THR A 50 -5.01 -5.15 -5.09
N VAL A 51 -6.31 -5.10 -4.76
CA VAL A 51 -7.02 -3.84 -4.51
C VAL A 51 -6.41 -3.11 -3.31
N TYR A 52 -6.13 -3.83 -2.23
CA TYR A 52 -5.51 -3.23 -1.05
C TYR A 52 -4.11 -2.66 -1.36
N VAL A 53 -3.26 -3.42 -2.04
CA VAL A 53 -1.91 -2.97 -2.40
C VAL A 53 -2.00 -1.70 -3.25
N LEU A 54 -2.80 -1.70 -4.32
CA LEU A 54 -2.94 -0.55 -5.21
C LEU A 54 -3.45 0.70 -4.48
N LEU A 55 -4.54 0.59 -3.71
CA LEU A 55 -5.11 1.74 -3.01
C LEU A 55 -4.18 2.31 -1.93
N THR A 56 -3.32 1.49 -1.33
CA THR A 56 -2.38 1.91 -0.28
C THR A 56 -1.05 2.46 -0.81
N ARG A 57 -0.83 2.49 -2.14
CA ARG A 57 0.39 3.12 -2.70
C ARG A 57 0.29 4.64 -2.78
N TYR A 58 -0.93 5.17 -2.78
CA TYR A 58 -1.22 6.59 -2.88
C TYR A 58 -1.40 7.23 -1.50
N LYS A 59 -0.98 8.48 -1.36
CA LYS A 59 -1.17 9.25 -0.11
C LYS A 59 -2.63 9.63 0.11
N THR A 60 -3.37 9.88 -0.98
CA THR A 60 -4.78 10.28 -0.95
C THR A 60 -5.53 9.59 -2.08
N LEU A 61 -6.84 9.37 -1.91
CA LEU A 61 -7.68 8.81 -2.98
C LEU A 61 -7.83 9.77 -4.18
N ASN A 62 -7.62 11.08 -3.98
CA ASN A 62 -7.66 12.09 -5.06
C ASN A 62 -6.56 11.88 -6.11
N HIS A 63 -5.46 11.21 -5.74
CA HIS A 63 -4.36 10.93 -6.65
C HIS A 63 -4.56 9.63 -7.46
N ILE A 64 -5.57 8.84 -7.13
CA ILE A 64 -5.85 7.59 -7.84
C ILE A 64 -6.57 7.91 -9.14
N ARG A 65 -5.97 7.53 -10.26
CA ARG A 65 -6.63 7.54 -11.57
C ARG A 65 -6.90 6.10 -11.99
N LEU A 66 -8.09 5.84 -12.49
CA LEU A 66 -8.46 4.53 -13.03
C LEU A 66 -8.41 4.58 -14.56
N LEU A 67 -7.84 3.54 -15.18
CA LEU A 67 -7.80 3.43 -16.64
C LEU A 67 -9.21 3.28 -17.22
N ARG A 68 -10.10 2.62 -16.47
CA ARG A 68 -11.48 2.34 -16.86
C ARG A 68 -12.39 2.62 -15.66
N PRO A 69 -13.64 3.08 -15.89
CA PRO A 69 -14.59 3.28 -14.79
C PRO A 69 -14.94 1.94 -14.12
N LEU A 70 -15.14 1.97 -12.80
CA LEU A 70 -15.58 0.78 -12.03
C LEU A 70 -17.02 0.36 -12.35
N SER A 71 -17.84 1.29 -12.85
CA SER A 71 -19.22 1.09 -13.24
C SER A 71 -19.57 2.05 -14.37
N THR A 72 -20.31 1.61 -15.36
CA THR A 72 -20.78 2.49 -16.45
C THR A 72 -22.24 2.88 -16.29
N THR A 73 -23.00 2.16 -15.45
CA THR A 73 -24.42 2.42 -15.19
C THR A 73 -24.70 2.77 -13.70
N PRO A 74 -25.80 3.50 -13.41
CA PRO A 74 -26.20 3.79 -12.03
C PRO A 74 -26.43 2.55 -11.16
N ASP A 75 -27.02 1.49 -11.73
CA ASP A 75 -27.28 0.25 -11.01
C ASP A 75 -26.00 -0.53 -10.68
N GLU A 76 -25.06 -0.59 -11.62
CA GLU A 76 -23.72 -1.13 -11.35
C GLU A 76 -23.02 -0.33 -10.27
N ARG A 77 -23.11 1.00 -10.32
CA ARG A 77 -22.52 1.86 -9.29
C ARG A 77 -23.08 1.53 -7.91
N LYS A 78 -24.40 1.38 -7.79
CA LYS A 78 -25.04 1.00 -6.53
C LYS A 78 -24.52 -0.34 -6.03
N ARG A 79 -24.38 -1.34 -6.90
CA ARG A 79 -23.81 -2.65 -6.57
C ARG A 79 -22.36 -2.55 -6.12
N VAL A 80 -21.51 -1.82 -6.85
CA VAL A 80 -20.09 -1.63 -6.51
C VAL A 80 -19.94 -0.96 -5.14
N VAL A 81 -20.71 0.09 -4.87
CA VAL A 81 -20.71 0.78 -3.57
C VAL A 81 -21.17 -0.15 -2.45
N GLN A 82 -22.24 -0.92 -2.68
CA GLN A 82 -22.74 -1.87 -1.69
C GLN A 82 -21.72 -2.98 -1.39
N GLN A 83 -21.07 -3.53 -2.42
CA GLN A 83 -20.01 -4.52 -2.26
C GLN A 83 -18.78 -3.94 -1.54
N PHE A 84 -18.41 -2.70 -1.85
CA PHE A 84 -17.34 -2.00 -1.16
C PHE A 84 -17.66 -1.84 0.33
N LEU A 85 -18.85 -1.35 0.68
CA LEU A 85 -19.29 -1.19 2.08
C LEU A 85 -19.42 -2.54 2.81
N ALA A 86 -19.76 -3.62 2.11
CA ALA A 86 -19.74 -4.95 2.69
C ALA A 86 -18.29 -5.41 2.98
N ALA A 87 -17.35 -5.13 2.06
CA ALA A 87 -15.96 -5.51 2.19
C ALA A 87 -15.17 -4.69 3.24
N THR A 88 -15.67 -3.52 3.64
CA THR A 88 -15.07 -2.73 4.75
C THR A 88 -15.42 -3.28 6.13
N LYS A 89 -16.39 -4.19 6.24
CA LYS A 89 -16.69 -4.87 7.50
C LYS A 89 -15.58 -5.87 7.80
N LEU A 90 -14.82 -5.59 8.85
CA LEU A 90 -13.83 -6.53 9.38
C LEU A 90 -14.56 -7.69 10.06
N ASP A 91 -14.00 -8.88 9.91
CA ASP A 91 -14.41 -10.04 10.69
C ASP A 91 -14.28 -9.75 12.20
N PRO A 92 -15.17 -10.24 13.07
CA PRO A 92 -15.12 -9.94 14.51
C PRO A 92 -13.75 -10.22 15.15
N ASP A 93 -13.08 -11.31 14.77
CA ASP A 93 -11.79 -11.69 15.31
C ASP A 93 -10.69 -10.74 14.84
N LEU A 94 -10.70 -10.39 13.55
CA LEU A 94 -9.77 -9.42 12.97
C LEU A 94 -9.98 -8.02 13.56
N ALA A 95 -11.22 -7.63 13.81
CA ALA A 95 -11.55 -6.37 14.46
C ALA A 95 -11.07 -6.36 15.93
N ALA A 96 -11.21 -7.48 16.64
CA ALA A 96 -10.70 -7.61 18.01
C ALA A 96 -9.17 -7.54 18.07
N GLU A 97 -8.49 -8.20 17.14
CA GLU A 97 -7.03 -8.15 17.02
C GLU A 97 -6.56 -6.72 16.70
N LEU A 98 -7.21 -6.02 15.78
CA LEU A 98 -6.88 -4.63 15.47
C LEU A 98 -7.00 -3.73 16.72
N ARG A 99 -8.07 -3.87 17.50
CA ARG A 99 -8.25 -3.13 18.78
C ARG A 99 -7.17 -3.50 19.80
N LEU A 100 -6.72 -4.74 19.83
CA LEU A 100 -5.66 -5.19 20.71
C LEU A 100 -4.31 -4.60 20.29
N LEU A 101 -4.01 -4.57 19.00
CA LEU A 101 -2.82 -3.94 18.44
C LEU A 101 -2.80 -2.44 18.73
N ASP A 102 -3.91 -1.74 18.56
CA ASP A 102 -4.00 -0.30 18.87
C ASP A 102 -3.78 -0.01 20.37
N ARG A 103 -4.37 -0.83 21.26
CA ARG A 103 -4.14 -0.72 22.70
C ARG A 103 -2.68 -0.96 23.06
N ARG A 104 -2.05 -1.98 22.49
CA ARG A 104 -0.63 -2.30 22.72
C ARG A 104 0.28 -1.21 22.17
N ALA A 105 -0.02 -0.67 20.99
CA ALA A 105 0.72 0.44 20.41
C ALA A 105 0.64 1.69 21.30
N THR A 106 -0.56 2.00 21.82
CA THR A 106 -0.77 3.12 22.75
C THR A 106 -0.02 2.92 24.06
N ALA A 107 -0.13 1.73 24.67
CA ALA A 107 0.61 1.41 25.89
C ALA A 107 2.13 1.50 25.70
N THR A 108 2.63 1.04 24.56
CA THR A 108 4.05 1.13 24.19
C THR A 108 4.49 2.58 24.01
N ARG A 109 3.69 3.41 23.32
CA ARG A 109 3.96 4.86 23.19
C ARG A 109 4.00 5.57 24.54
N ASN A 110 3.11 5.22 25.46
CA ASN A 110 3.09 5.81 26.80
C ASN A 110 4.28 5.36 27.64
N ARG A 111 4.64 4.07 27.58
CA ARG A 111 5.77 3.50 28.32
C ARG A 111 7.10 4.11 27.87
N TYR A 112 7.26 4.31 26.57
CA TYR A 112 8.49 4.85 25.98
C TYR A 112 8.33 6.29 25.50
N ALA A 113 7.45 7.06 26.16
CA ALA A 113 7.21 8.45 25.82
C ALA A 113 8.50 9.30 25.74
N PRO A 114 9.46 9.21 26.69
CA PRO A 114 10.69 10.00 26.58
C PRO A 114 11.56 9.60 25.39
N GLU A 115 11.62 8.32 25.02
CA GLU A 115 12.35 7.85 23.84
C GLU A 115 11.69 8.32 22.54
N TYR A 116 10.36 8.34 22.47
CA TYR A 116 9.62 8.91 21.34
C TYR A 116 9.80 10.43 21.23
N GLU A 117 9.87 11.15 22.34
CA GLU A 117 10.23 12.58 22.37
C GLU A 117 11.66 12.82 21.88
N HIS A 118 12.61 12.02 22.37
CA HIS A 118 13.99 12.09 21.93
C HIS A 118 14.13 11.82 20.43
N ALA A 119 13.45 10.80 19.91
CA ALA A 119 13.45 10.47 18.48
C ALA A 119 12.87 11.61 17.63
N ARG A 120 11.79 12.27 18.07
CA ARG A 120 11.23 13.45 17.38
C ARG A 120 12.23 14.60 17.32
N HIS A 121 12.91 14.89 18.42
CA HIS A 121 13.96 15.92 18.42
C HIS A 121 15.12 15.61 17.47
N LEU A 122 15.48 14.33 17.31
CA LEU A 122 16.49 13.91 16.33
C LEU A 122 16.00 14.13 14.88
N GLU A 123 14.76 13.76 14.57
CA GLU A 123 14.15 14.00 13.24
C GLU A 123 14.07 15.49 12.88
N GLU A 124 13.66 16.34 13.84
CA GLU A 124 13.59 17.81 13.67
C GLU A 124 14.98 18.40 13.36
N ARG A 125 16.02 17.93 14.06
CA ARG A 125 17.40 18.36 13.79
C ARG A 125 17.86 17.96 12.39
N TRP A 126 17.53 16.76 11.95
CA TRP A 126 17.92 16.26 10.62
C TRP A 126 17.20 16.99 9.49
N THR A 127 15.91 17.28 9.64
CA THR A 127 15.12 18.00 8.64
C THR A 127 15.50 19.48 8.54
N THR A 128 15.83 20.12 9.67
CA THR A 128 16.32 21.50 9.67
C THR A 128 17.69 21.62 9.00
N ALA A 129 18.60 20.68 9.27
CA ALA A 129 19.92 20.63 8.61
C ALA A 129 19.80 20.44 7.09
N ALA A 130 18.87 19.60 6.62
CA ALA A 130 18.64 19.36 5.20
C ALA A 130 18.02 20.56 4.44
N THR A 131 17.39 21.50 5.15
CA THR A 131 16.76 22.69 4.53
C THR A 131 17.71 23.89 4.44
N THR A 132 18.84 23.85 5.16
CA THR A 132 19.81 24.95 5.23
C THR A 132 21.00 24.76 4.27
N THR A 133 20.95 23.75 3.40
CA THR A 133 21.96 23.45 2.38
C THR A 133 21.32 23.54 0.99
#